data_AF-A0A1A7NZT1-F1
#
_entry.id   AF-A0A1A7NZT1-F1
#
_cell.length_a   1.000
_cell.length_b   1.000
_cell.length_c   1.000
_cell.angle_alpha   90.00
_cell.angle_beta   90.00
_cell.angle_gamma   90.00
#
_symmetry.space_group_name_H-M   'P 1'
#
loop_
_entity.id
_entity.type
_entity.pdbx_description
1 polymer ?
#
loop_
_entity_poly.entity_id
_entity_poly.type
_entity_poly.pdbx_seq_one_letter_code
_entity_poly.pdbx_strand_id
1 'polypeptide(L)'
;MNKHLYRIIFSKTLQRLVVVSEIATREGKAKHESQICHSASLTLSKCPRWTLRPLTIGLYSLLGFFYLASAQADELQIRADSSAPKNQQPIVLQTANGLPQVNIQTPNDKGLSHNKYQQFDVAEKGAILNNSRKNVQTEQGGWVQANPYLVGGEAKVILNEVNATKPSQLKGYIEVAGGKADVIIANPSGIHCEGCGVINAGRSTFTTGEVQIENGQVTGYRVEKGAVTVSGRGMDTSRQDYTDIIAKEVKVNAGIWAKELKVTTGKNQVSAKNDSIQVIHAGDATEPVGYAVDVAELGGMYANKIHLIGTENGLGVRNAGHIGAAVSEVKVTTEGQLVNTGYIGAQQDITLQSQHQIENQASGVMYSQQGNLQATSKQKGIQQQGSLIAKGKAQGKGNITLKAKETISQSGESLAEGNIAYQAKNIDASTTSVLAAGVRFTPTATTEEKTINPHNDQGQTLHLVTEQHTAAHGQNLASDHIHIEAAEIDLSQSQTSANRLTLLAKQGDITLANSEIFIDKTATLSTPTTLATPNAKLLANHFLIQANYLNNQQGYWQQTGTNRLDFLLAQGLNNQQGVLRTLGDLNYQGAQFNN
;
A
#
# COMPACT_ATOMS: atom_id res chain seq x y z
N MET A 1 7.11 -48.21 -6.67
CA MET A 1 7.77 -47.36 -5.65
C MET A 1 7.23 -45.93 -5.81
N ASN A 2 5.97 -45.71 -5.43
CA ASN A 2 5.24 -44.44 -5.64
C ASN A 2 3.95 -44.41 -4.78
N LYS A 3 4.06 -44.76 -3.48
CA LYS A 3 2.89 -44.98 -2.60
C LYS A 3 2.44 -43.74 -1.82
N HIS A 4 3.10 -42.58 -2.02
CA HIS A 4 2.90 -41.36 -1.22
C HIS A 4 2.85 -40.07 -2.04
N LEU A 5 2.60 -40.16 -3.35
CA LEU A 5 2.46 -38.98 -4.19
C LEU A 5 0.98 -38.69 -4.40
N TYR A 6 0.57 -37.50 -3.95
CA TYR A 6 -0.78 -36.99 -4.07
C TYR A 6 -0.76 -35.72 -4.92
N ARG A 7 -1.86 -35.48 -5.66
CA ARG A 7 -2.08 -34.25 -6.42
C ARG A 7 -3.39 -33.61 -6.00
N ILE A 8 -3.49 -32.31 -6.19
CA ILE A 8 -4.71 -31.57 -5.96
C ILE A 8 -5.48 -31.48 -7.27
N ILE A 9 -6.76 -31.88 -7.28
CA ILE A 9 -7.66 -31.71 -8.43
C ILE A 9 -8.91 -30.92 -8.00
N PHE A 10 -9.48 -30.14 -8.91
CA PHE A 10 -10.76 -29.48 -8.67
C PHE A 10 -11.90 -30.47 -8.91
N SER A 11 -12.68 -30.77 -7.88
CA SER A 11 -13.89 -31.58 -8.01
C SER A 11 -15.07 -30.70 -8.42
N LYS A 12 -15.59 -30.90 -9.64
CA LYS A 12 -16.79 -30.21 -10.11
C LYS A 12 -18.03 -30.50 -9.26
N THR A 13 -18.13 -31.71 -8.70
CA THR A 13 -19.26 -32.11 -7.86
C THR A 13 -19.24 -31.41 -6.50
N LEU A 14 -18.05 -31.19 -5.95
CA LEU A 14 -17.87 -30.57 -4.64
C LEU A 14 -17.52 -29.07 -4.69
N GLN A 15 -17.34 -28.51 -5.90
CA GLN A 15 -16.92 -27.12 -6.15
C GLN A 15 -15.69 -26.68 -5.33
N ARG A 16 -14.75 -27.60 -5.09
CA ARG A 16 -13.52 -27.33 -4.32
C ARG A 16 -12.34 -28.18 -4.77
N LEU A 17 -11.14 -27.76 -4.40
CA LEU A 17 -9.91 -28.53 -4.55
C LEU A 17 -9.87 -29.70 -3.56
N VAL A 18 -9.50 -30.88 -4.04
CA VAL A 18 -9.44 -32.12 -3.25
C VAL A 18 -8.13 -32.86 -3.56
N VAL A 19 -7.53 -33.43 -2.52
CA VAL A 19 -6.32 -34.23 -2.63
C VAL A 19 -6.69 -35.64 -3.10
N VAL A 20 -6.06 -36.10 -4.18
CA VAL A 20 -6.24 -37.46 -4.72
C VAL A 20 -4.89 -38.12 -4.92
N SER A 21 -4.85 -39.46 -4.85
CA SER A 21 -3.64 -40.21 -5.20
C SER A 21 -3.30 -39.98 -6.67
N GLU A 22 -2.01 -39.99 -7.01
CA GLU A 22 -1.54 -39.80 -8.39
C GLU A 22 -2.06 -40.87 -9.38
N ILE A 23 -2.52 -42.01 -8.86
CA ILE A 23 -3.09 -43.14 -9.61
C ILE A 23 -4.60 -43.01 -9.88
N ALA A 24 -5.26 -41.96 -9.39
CA ALA A 24 -6.66 -41.70 -9.73
C ALA A 24 -6.80 -41.28 -11.20
N THR A 25 -7.32 -42.19 -12.04
CA THR A 25 -7.61 -41.96 -13.45
C THR A 25 -8.93 -41.22 -13.62
N ARG A 26 -8.89 -40.09 -14.35
CA ARG A 26 -10.07 -39.36 -14.80
C ARG A 26 -10.80 -40.20 -15.85
N GLU A 27 -12.12 -40.33 -15.74
CA GLU A 27 -12.94 -40.85 -16.84
C GLU A 27 -12.84 -39.93 -18.06
N GLY A 28 -12.47 -40.52 -19.20
CA GLY A 28 -12.41 -39.85 -20.49
C GLY A 28 -11.04 -39.24 -20.83
N LYS A 29 -10.10 -40.08 -21.26
CA LYS A 29 -9.32 -39.83 -22.49
C LYS A 29 -8.60 -41.10 -22.99
N ALA A 30 -8.85 -41.41 -24.26
CA ALA A 30 -8.08 -42.33 -25.06
C ALA A 30 -6.67 -41.78 -25.37
N LYS A 31 -5.80 -42.68 -25.80
CA LYS A 31 -4.37 -42.52 -26.07
C LYS A 31 -4.03 -41.43 -27.11
N HIS A 32 -2.87 -40.84 -26.86
CA HIS A 32 -1.88 -40.26 -27.77
C HIS A 32 -1.97 -38.79 -28.25
N GLU A 33 -0.84 -38.12 -27.99
CA GLU A 33 -0.06 -37.17 -28.79
C GLU A 33 -0.55 -35.76 -29.16
N SER A 34 0.22 -34.80 -28.60
CA SER A 34 0.76 -33.55 -29.17
C SER A 34 -0.15 -32.45 -29.75
N GLN A 35 0.22 -31.22 -29.37
CA GLN A 35 -0.19 -29.87 -29.81
C GLN A 35 -1.33 -29.24 -29.00
N ILE A 36 -1.04 -28.24 -28.16
CA ILE A 36 -0.71 -26.82 -28.44
C ILE A 36 -1.95 -26.03 -28.87
N CYS A 37 -2.24 -25.07 -27.98
CA CYS A 37 -3.26 -24.04 -27.87
C CYS A 37 -3.82 -23.38 -29.14
N HIS A 38 -5.11 -23.03 -29.08
CA HIS A 38 -5.59 -21.76 -29.63
C HIS A 38 -6.53 -21.04 -28.67
N SER A 39 -6.23 -19.76 -28.50
CA SER A 39 -7.01 -18.72 -27.83
C SER A 39 -7.96 -18.05 -28.83
N ALA A 40 -9.10 -17.59 -28.29
CA ALA A 40 -9.90 -16.41 -28.66
C ALA A 40 -10.37 -16.16 -30.12
N SER A 41 -11.69 -16.32 -30.29
CA SER A 41 -12.69 -15.42 -30.88
C SER A 41 -12.31 -14.46 -32.02
N LEU A 42 -13.09 -14.50 -33.12
CA LEU A 42 -13.73 -13.34 -33.76
C LEU A 42 -14.67 -13.82 -34.89
N THR A 43 -15.88 -13.26 -34.91
CA THR A 43 -16.96 -13.53 -35.87
C THR A 43 -16.74 -12.79 -37.19
N LEU A 44 -16.78 -13.48 -38.34
CA LEU A 44 -17.28 -12.94 -39.60
C LEU A 44 -17.42 -14.00 -40.72
N SER A 45 -18.60 -14.00 -41.35
CA SER A 45 -18.90 -14.32 -42.75
C SER A 45 -18.61 -15.73 -43.32
N LYS A 46 -19.67 -16.33 -43.88
CA LYS A 46 -19.65 -17.42 -44.86
C LYS A 46 -18.61 -17.16 -45.96
N CYS A 47 -17.65 -18.05 -46.12
CA CYS A 47 -16.83 -18.23 -47.32
C CYS A 47 -16.48 -19.72 -47.49
N PRO A 48 -16.23 -20.19 -48.72
CA PRO A 48 -16.37 -21.59 -49.11
C PRO A 48 -15.18 -22.42 -48.62
N ARG A 49 -15.40 -23.70 -48.33
CA ARG A 49 -14.32 -24.66 -48.09
C ARG A 49 -13.54 -24.86 -49.39
N TRP A 50 -12.46 -24.11 -49.58
CA TRP A 50 -11.44 -24.38 -50.60
C TRP A 50 -10.44 -25.35 -50.00
N THR A 51 -10.58 -26.63 -50.32
CA THR A 51 -9.58 -27.66 -49.99
C THR A 51 -8.48 -27.61 -51.05
N LEU A 52 -7.40 -26.88 -50.77
CA LEU A 52 -6.23 -26.86 -51.64
C LEU A 52 -5.48 -28.20 -51.50
N ARG A 53 -5.32 -28.90 -52.62
CA ARG A 53 -4.59 -30.18 -52.70
C ARG A 53 -3.10 -29.93 -52.41
N PRO A 54 -2.38 -30.85 -51.74
CA PRO A 54 -0.98 -30.68 -51.34
C PRO A 54 -0.03 -30.30 -52.50
N LEU A 55 -0.39 -30.68 -53.73
CA LEU A 55 0.37 -30.33 -54.94
C LEU A 55 0.36 -28.82 -55.27
N THR A 56 -0.69 -28.10 -54.87
CA THR A 56 -0.80 -26.64 -55.11
C THR A 56 0.08 -25.83 -54.16
N ILE A 57 0.22 -26.26 -52.90
CA ILE A 57 1.12 -25.62 -51.91
C ILE A 57 2.58 -25.75 -52.34
N GLY A 58 2.97 -26.91 -52.90
CA GLY A 58 4.31 -27.11 -53.46
C GLY A 58 4.59 -26.24 -54.69
N LEU A 59 3.58 -25.89 -55.48
CA LEU A 59 3.75 -24.97 -56.61
C LEU A 59 3.92 -23.52 -56.13
N TYR A 60 3.15 -23.07 -55.14
CA TYR A 60 3.26 -21.71 -54.57
C TYR A 60 4.59 -21.49 -53.81
N SER A 61 5.18 -22.54 -53.23
CA SER A 61 6.52 -22.45 -52.62
C SER A 61 7.64 -22.35 -53.66
N LEU A 62 7.54 -23.07 -54.78
CA LEU A 62 8.49 -22.98 -55.90
C LEU A 62 8.41 -21.66 -56.67
N LEU A 63 7.23 -21.04 -56.73
CA LEU A 63 6.99 -19.73 -57.37
C LEU A 63 7.29 -18.52 -56.45
N GLY A 64 7.81 -18.74 -55.24
CA GLY A 64 8.28 -17.65 -54.37
C GLY A 64 7.18 -16.81 -53.70
N PHE A 65 5.94 -17.30 -53.64
CA PHE A 65 4.80 -16.55 -53.07
C PHE A 65 4.69 -16.61 -51.54
N PHE A 66 5.63 -17.26 -50.85
CA PHE A 66 5.72 -17.24 -49.39
C PHE A 66 6.76 -16.19 -48.94
N TYR A 67 6.31 -14.96 -48.74
CA TYR A 67 7.07 -13.97 -47.98
C TYR A 67 6.94 -14.29 -46.49
N LEU A 68 7.93 -14.98 -45.93
CA LEU A 68 8.13 -15.01 -44.48
C LEU A 68 8.62 -13.62 -44.07
N ALA A 69 7.72 -12.80 -43.52
CA ALA A 69 8.12 -11.59 -42.82
C ALA A 69 9.02 -12.01 -41.66
N SER A 70 10.32 -11.73 -41.76
CA SER A 70 11.22 -11.86 -40.62
C SER A 70 10.74 -10.89 -39.54
N ALA A 71 10.26 -11.44 -38.43
CA ALA A 71 10.08 -10.65 -37.22
C ALA A 71 11.45 -10.09 -36.85
N GLN A 72 11.62 -8.77 -36.94
CA GLN A 72 12.81 -8.12 -36.40
C GLN A 72 12.75 -8.28 -34.88
N ALA A 73 13.61 -9.14 -34.34
CA ALA A 73 13.85 -9.14 -32.90
C ALA A 73 14.46 -7.78 -32.56
N ASP A 74 13.80 -7.00 -31.70
CA ASP A 74 14.40 -5.79 -31.12
C ASP A 74 15.63 -6.25 -30.33
N GLU A 75 16.80 -6.09 -30.93
CA GLU A 75 18.06 -6.48 -30.32
C GLU A 75 18.34 -5.50 -29.17
N LEU A 76 18.48 -6.04 -27.95
CA LEU A 76 18.83 -5.25 -26.76
C LEU A 76 20.26 -4.73 -26.93
N GLN A 77 20.40 -3.42 -27.15
CA GLN A 77 21.68 -2.78 -27.42
C GLN A 77 21.85 -1.50 -26.59
N ILE A 78 23.11 -1.15 -26.34
CA ILE A 78 23.48 0.18 -25.87
C ILE A 78 24.12 0.93 -27.04
N ARG A 79 23.51 2.04 -27.44
CA ARG A 79 23.93 2.83 -28.60
C ARG A 79 23.97 4.31 -28.23
N ALA A 80 25.17 4.89 -28.33
CA ALA A 80 25.38 6.32 -28.14
C ALA A 80 24.54 7.14 -29.13
N ASP A 81 24.09 8.32 -28.71
CA ASP A 81 23.37 9.24 -29.58
C ASP A 81 24.36 9.97 -30.50
N SER A 82 24.40 9.58 -31.77
CA SER A 82 25.29 10.19 -32.76
C SER A 82 24.97 11.66 -33.05
N SER A 83 23.77 12.14 -32.68
CA SER A 83 23.34 13.54 -32.82
C SER A 83 23.73 14.43 -31.64
N ALA A 84 24.12 13.85 -30.50
CA ALA A 84 24.54 14.60 -29.31
C ALA A 84 25.91 15.28 -29.52
N PRO A 85 26.28 16.30 -28.71
CA PRO A 85 27.64 16.83 -28.67
C PRO A 85 28.69 15.73 -28.45
N LYS A 86 29.87 15.82 -29.08
CA LYS A 86 30.89 14.75 -29.06
C LYS A 86 31.34 14.36 -27.65
N ASN A 87 31.41 15.32 -26.74
CA ASN A 87 31.71 15.13 -25.33
C ASN A 87 30.56 14.51 -24.51
N GLN A 88 29.45 14.14 -25.16
CA GLN A 88 28.31 13.42 -24.57
C GLN A 88 28.03 12.10 -25.29
N GLN A 89 28.82 11.73 -26.31
CA GLN A 89 28.68 10.47 -27.07
C GLN A 89 29.57 9.39 -26.44
N PRO A 90 29.10 8.57 -25.49
CA PRO A 90 29.96 7.54 -24.88
C PRO A 90 30.46 6.54 -25.91
N ILE A 91 31.60 5.90 -25.61
CA ILE A 91 32.10 4.80 -26.45
C ILE A 91 31.62 3.49 -25.87
N VAL A 92 30.89 2.72 -26.67
CA VAL A 92 30.44 1.37 -26.31
C VAL A 92 31.39 0.35 -26.93
N LEU A 93 32.02 -0.43 -26.07
CA LEU A 93 32.92 -1.54 -26.39
C LEU A 93 32.32 -2.85 -25.87
N GLN A 94 33.01 -3.95 -26.09
CA GLN A 94 32.73 -5.20 -25.39
C GLN A 94 33.86 -5.53 -24.42
N THR A 95 33.49 -6.02 -23.24
CA THR A 95 34.43 -6.64 -22.30
C THR A 95 34.93 -7.97 -22.85
N ALA A 96 35.98 -8.53 -22.25
CA ALA A 96 36.53 -9.84 -22.64
C ALA A 96 35.50 -10.98 -22.53
N ASN A 97 34.50 -10.85 -21.66
CA ASN A 97 33.41 -11.81 -21.49
C ASN A 97 32.11 -11.43 -22.24
N GLY A 98 32.18 -10.44 -23.13
CA GLY A 98 31.11 -10.11 -24.07
C GLY A 98 29.97 -9.25 -23.51
N LEU A 99 30.17 -8.57 -22.38
CA LEU A 99 29.24 -7.53 -21.90
C LEU A 99 29.48 -6.21 -22.63
N PRO A 100 28.44 -5.39 -22.86
CA PRO A 100 28.64 -4.03 -23.30
C PRO A 100 29.35 -3.23 -22.21
N GLN A 101 30.47 -2.61 -22.57
CA GLN A 101 31.23 -1.70 -21.74
C GLN A 101 31.09 -0.28 -22.28
N VAL A 102 30.48 0.60 -21.49
CA VAL A 102 30.38 2.02 -21.76
C VAL A 102 31.59 2.72 -21.14
N ASN A 103 32.54 3.16 -21.96
CA ASN A 103 33.49 4.18 -21.53
C ASN A 103 32.74 5.50 -21.45
N ILE A 104 32.39 5.88 -20.23
CA ILE A 104 31.67 7.12 -19.95
C ILE A 104 32.52 8.33 -20.36
N GLN A 105 31.85 9.43 -20.68
CA GLN A 105 32.47 10.67 -21.07
C GLN A 105 33.18 11.37 -19.91
N THR A 106 34.13 12.25 -20.24
CA THR A 106 34.90 13.03 -19.26
C THR A 106 33.95 13.78 -18.32
N PRO A 107 34.06 13.59 -17.00
CA PRO A 107 33.27 14.36 -16.03
C PRO A 107 33.62 15.84 -16.11
N ASN A 108 32.63 16.70 -15.91
CA ASN A 108 32.88 18.14 -15.76
C ASN A 108 33.49 18.47 -14.37
N ASP A 109 33.77 19.75 -14.12
CA ASP A 109 34.38 20.23 -12.86
C ASP A 109 33.54 19.96 -11.60
N LYS A 110 32.28 19.52 -11.76
CA LYS A 110 31.37 19.12 -10.67
C LYS A 110 31.27 17.60 -10.51
N GLY A 111 31.99 16.83 -11.32
CA GLY A 111 32.01 15.38 -11.29
C GLY A 111 30.84 14.72 -12.02
N LEU A 112 30.08 15.46 -12.84
CA LEU A 112 29.01 14.88 -13.67
C LEU A 112 29.58 14.41 -15.01
N SER A 113 29.43 13.11 -15.29
CA SER A 113 29.62 12.53 -16.63
C SER A 113 28.26 12.41 -17.31
N HIS A 114 28.05 13.13 -18.41
CA HIS A 114 26.80 13.15 -19.14
C HIS A 114 26.92 12.34 -20.43
N ASN A 115 26.16 11.24 -20.51
CA ASN A 115 26.21 10.28 -21.59
C ASN A 115 24.84 10.20 -22.27
N LYS A 116 24.77 10.48 -23.57
CA LYS A 116 23.53 10.46 -24.36
C LYS A 116 23.44 9.24 -25.25
N TYR A 117 22.25 8.65 -25.33
CA TYR A 117 21.98 7.41 -26.04
C TYR A 117 20.75 7.52 -26.95
N GLN A 118 20.81 6.89 -28.12
CA GLN A 118 19.62 6.60 -28.94
C GLN A 118 18.90 5.34 -28.47
N GLN A 119 19.61 4.47 -27.74
CA GLN A 119 19.09 3.26 -27.15
C GLN A 119 19.97 2.87 -25.96
N PHE A 120 19.34 2.55 -24.83
CA PHE A 120 20.05 2.07 -23.64
C PHE A 120 19.27 0.89 -23.08
N ASP A 121 19.54 -0.28 -23.64
CA ASP A 121 18.95 -1.55 -23.23
C ASP A 121 20.05 -2.46 -22.68
N VAL A 122 19.76 -3.10 -21.54
CA VAL A 122 20.69 -3.97 -20.83
C VAL A 122 20.12 -5.38 -20.86
N ALA A 123 20.82 -6.30 -21.52
CA ALA A 123 20.47 -7.71 -21.52
C ALA A 123 20.72 -8.36 -20.15
N GLU A 124 20.26 -9.60 -19.96
CA GLU A 124 20.31 -10.30 -18.67
C GLU A 124 21.71 -10.42 -18.06
N LYS A 125 22.74 -10.51 -18.91
CA LYS A 125 24.13 -10.60 -18.46
C LYS A 125 24.68 -9.30 -17.87
N GLY A 126 24.00 -8.17 -18.08
CA GLY A 126 24.37 -6.87 -17.55
C GLY A 126 25.19 -5.98 -18.49
N ALA A 127 25.64 -4.85 -17.97
CA ALA A 127 26.43 -3.84 -18.66
C ALA A 127 27.43 -3.17 -17.70
N ILE A 128 28.56 -2.70 -18.23
CA ILE A 128 29.58 -2.01 -17.43
C ILE A 128 29.60 -0.52 -17.79
N LEU A 129 29.53 0.35 -16.78
CA LEU A 129 29.88 1.78 -16.86
C LEU A 129 31.31 1.95 -16.37
N ASN A 130 32.26 2.20 -17.28
CA ASN A 130 33.67 2.27 -16.94
C ASN A 130 34.05 3.65 -16.36
N ASN A 131 34.03 3.75 -15.03
CA ASN A 131 34.43 4.92 -14.24
C ASN A 131 35.84 4.78 -13.65
N SER A 132 36.71 3.97 -14.27
CA SER A 132 38.04 3.65 -13.70
C SER A 132 39.18 4.35 -14.44
N ARG A 133 40.13 4.92 -13.69
CA ARG A 133 41.40 5.46 -14.24
C ARG A 133 42.51 4.41 -14.35
N LYS A 134 42.25 3.18 -13.90
CA LYS A 134 43.20 2.08 -13.86
C LYS A 134 42.53 0.80 -14.36
N ASN A 135 43.32 -0.21 -14.69
CA ASN A 135 42.76 -1.53 -14.95
C ASN A 135 42.13 -2.05 -13.65
N VAL A 136 40.88 -2.47 -13.70
CA VAL A 136 40.12 -2.91 -12.54
C VAL A 136 39.37 -4.19 -12.87
N GLN A 137 39.28 -5.08 -11.88
CA GLN A 137 38.45 -6.26 -11.97
C GLN A 137 37.03 -5.90 -11.55
N THR A 138 36.06 -6.19 -12.42
CA THR A 138 34.63 -6.00 -12.19
C THR A 138 33.98 -7.30 -11.69
N GLU A 139 32.84 -7.20 -11.04
CA GLU A 139 32.02 -8.34 -10.60
C GLU A 139 31.47 -9.12 -11.80
N GLN A 140 31.03 -8.42 -12.85
CA GLN A 140 30.31 -9.02 -13.97
C GLN A 140 31.11 -9.06 -15.27
N GLY A 141 32.00 -8.11 -15.53
CA GLY A 141 32.69 -7.91 -16.81
C GLY A 141 34.13 -8.46 -16.89
N GLY A 142 34.64 -9.05 -15.80
CA GLY A 142 36.05 -9.42 -15.69
C GLY A 142 36.98 -8.20 -15.62
N TRP A 143 38.18 -8.31 -16.18
CA TRP A 143 39.13 -7.20 -16.22
C TRP A 143 38.73 -6.15 -17.26
N VAL A 144 38.52 -4.92 -16.79
CA VAL A 144 38.22 -3.76 -17.61
C VAL A 144 39.42 -2.82 -17.59
N GLN A 145 39.85 -2.37 -18.77
CA GLN A 145 40.97 -1.43 -18.91
C GLN A 145 40.58 -0.03 -18.43
N ALA A 146 41.57 0.78 -18.05
CA ALA A 146 41.37 2.19 -17.71
C ALA A 146 40.59 2.93 -18.81
N ASN A 147 39.61 3.75 -18.41
CA ASN A 147 38.89 4.63 -19.32
C ASN A 147 39.77 5.85 -19.68
N PRO A 148 40.20 6.01 -20.93
CA PRO A 148 41.06 7.12 -21.34
C PRO A 148 40.39 8.50 -21.23
N TYR A 149 39.06 8.57 -21.08
CA TYR A 149 38.33 9.83 -20.93
C TYR A 149 38.37 10.40 -19.51
N LEU A 150 38.93 9.68 -18.53
CA LEU A 150 38.92 10.06 -17.11
C LEU A 150 40.26 10.66 -16.64
N VAL A 151 41.01 11.31 -17.54
CA VAL A 151 42.31 11.93 -17.21
C VAL A 151 42.16 12.93 -16.05
N GLY A 152 41.09 13.74 -16.07
CA GLY A 152 40.78 14.75 -15.06
C GLY A 152 40.18 14.22 -13.75
N GLY A 153 39.79 12.94 -13.69
CA GLY A 153 39.15 12.35 -12.51
C GLY A 153 38.01 11.40 -12.87
N GLU A 154 37.58 10.64 -11.86
CA GLU A 154 36.42 9.75 -11.94
C GLU A 154 35.13 10.55 -11.69
N ALA A 155 34.04 10.13 -12.34
CA ALA A 155 32.72 10.71 -12.14
C ALA A 155 32.22 10.47 -10.70
N LYS A 156 31.48 11.46 -10.17
CA LYS A 156 30.66 11.32 -8.97
C LYS A 156 29.21 11.02 -9.31
N VAL A 157 28.75 11.48 -10.47
CA VAL A 157 27.42 11.20 -11.02
C VAL A 157 27.59 10.78 -12.47
N ILE A 158 27.02 9.64 -12.84
CA ILE A 158 26.97 9.13 -14.21
C ILE A 158 25.53 9.24 -14.68
N LEU A 159 25.27 10.25 -15.52
CA LEU A 159 23.98 10.44 -16.16
C LEU A 159 23.96 9.69 -17.49
N ASN A 160 23.01 8.75 -17.61
CA ASN A 160 22.68 8.07 -18.84
C ASN A 160 21.31 8.56 -19.32
N GLU A 161 21.33 9.48 -20.29
CA GLU A 161 20.13 10.11 -20.84
C GLU A 161 19.80 9.52 -22.21
N VAL A 162 18.58 9.01 -22.36
CA VAL A 162 18.12 8.33 -23.56
C VAL A 162 17.19 9.25 -24.34
N ASN A 163 17.61 9.57 -25.56
CA ASN A 163 16.82 10.29 -26.55
C ASN A 163 16.22 9.28 -27.54
N ALA A 164 15.18 8.59 -27.10
CA ALA A 164 14.50 7.55 -27.87
C ALA A 164 12.98 7.69 -27.77
N THR A 165 12.27 7.16 -28.77
CA THR A 165 10.81 7.04 -28.71
C THR A 165 10.36 5.79 -27.97
N LYS A 166 11.25 4.79 -27.81
CA LYS A 166 10.98 3.53 -27.11
C LYS A 166 11.47 3.57 -25.65
N PRO A 167 10.79 2.87 -24.72
CA PRO A 167 11.28 2.67 -23.35
C PRO A 167 12.59 1.87 -23.31
N SER A 168 13.44 2.16 -22.32
CA SER A 168 14.64 1.36 -22.03
C SER A 168 14.25 -0.01 -21.45
N GLN A 169 14.84 -1.08 -21.98
CA GLN A 169 14.68 -2.45 -21.52
C GLN A 169 15.88 -2.87 -20.65
N LEU A 170 15.70 -2.93 -19.34
CA LEU A 170 16.74 -3.25 -18.37
C LEU A 170 16.49 -4.65 -17.79
N LYS A 171 17.20 -5.66 -18.28
CA LYS A 171 17.03 -7.06 -17.87
C LYS A 171 18.18 -7.60 -17.02
N GLY A 172 19.23 -6.81 -16.82
CA GLY A 172 20.40 -7.20 -16.04
C GLY A 172 20.94 -6.03 -15.22
N TYR A 173 22.01 -6.30 -14.47
CA TYR A 173 22.65 -5.27 -13.64
C TYR A 173 23.51 -4.33 -14.47
N ILE A 174 23.61 -3.09 -13.99
CA ILE A 174 24.55 -2.09 -14.48
C ILE A 174 25.63 -1.93 -13.42
N GLU A 175 26.87 -2.24 -13.76
CA GLU A 175 28.00 -2.15 -12.83
C GLU A 175 28.86 -0.92 -13.12
N VAL A 176 29.16 -0.12 -12.09
CA VAL A 176 30.15 0.95 -12.17
C VAL A 176 31.54 0.37 -11.90
N ALA A 177 32.40 0.29 -12.92
CA ALA A 177 33.78 -0.15 -12.75
C ALA A 177 34.64 0.99 -12.17
N GLY A 178 35.50 0.68 -11.19
CA GLY A 178 36.38 1.67 -10.56
C GLY A 178 35.70 2.44 -9.43
N GLY A 179 35.80 3.77 -9.46
CA GLY A 179 35.27 4.63 -8.40
C GLY A 179 33.75 4.57 -8.29
N LYS A 180 33.23 4.41 -7.07
CA LYS A 180 31.79 4.47 -6.74
C LYS A 180 31.21 5.82 -7.19
N ALA A 181 30.07 5.78 -7.89
CA ALA A 181 29.36 6.96 -8.38
C ALA A 181 27.83 6.78 -8.28
N ASP A 182 27.08 7.86 -8.26
CA ASP A 182 25.62 7.80 -8.42
C ASP A 182 25.28 7.54 -9.89
N VAL A 183 24.24 6.74 -10.14
CA VAL A 183 23.82 6.35 -11.49
C VAL A 183 22.41 6.85 -11.75
N ILE A 184 22.24 7.62 -12.82
CA ILE A 184 20.94 8.10 -13.27
C ILE A 184 20.65 7.47 -14.64
N ILE A 185 19.52 6.77 -14.75
CA ILE A 185 18.97 6.30 -16.03
C ILE A 185 17.72 7.12 -16.32
N ALA A 186 17.79 7.98 -17.33
CA ALA A 186 16.71 8.89 -17.71
C ALA A 186 16.21 8.56 -19.12
N ASN A 187 14.95 8.14 -19.24
CA ASN A 187 14.31 7.91 -20.53
C ASN A 187 12.85 8.39 -20.48
N PRO A 188 12.53 9.56 -21.06
CA PRO A 188 11.17 10.10 -21.08
C PRO A 188 10.12 9.21 -21.74
N SER A 189 10.52 8.27 -22.61
CA SER A 189 9.60 7.29 -23.19
C SER A 189 9.23 6.15 -22.26
N GLY A 190 9.99 5.93 -21.18
CA GLY A 190 9.72 4.91 -20.16
C GLY A 190 10.93 4.04 -19.84
N ILE A 191 10.81 3.26 -18.76
CA ILE A 191 11.81 2.29 -18.32
C ILE A 191 11.08 0.98 -17.95
N HIS A 192 11.56 -0.13 -18.48
CA HIS A 192 11.09 -1.47 -18.14
C HIS A 192 12.23 -2.24 -17.46
N CYS A 193 12.00 -2.67 -16.22
CA CYS A 193 12.94 -3.44 -15.42
C CYS A 193 12.46 -4.89 -15.27
N GLU A 194 13.28 -5.84 -15.69
CA GLU A 194 13.01 -7.28 -15.63
C GLU A 194 14.25 -8.03 -15.12
N GLY A 195 14.57 -7.86 -13.83
CA GLY A 195 15.82 -8.32 -13.23
C GLY A 195 16.95 -7.30 -13.29
N CYS A 196 16.61 -6.02 -13.34
CA CYS A 196 17.61 -4.94 -13.33
C CYS A 196 18.13 -4.67 -11.91
N GLY A 197 19.31 -4.06 -11.85
CA GLY A 197 19.92 -3.60 -10.61
C GLY A 197 21.17 -2.78 -10.89
N VAL A 198 21.80 -2.25 -9.84
CA VAL A 198 23.04 -1.47 -9.99
C VAL A 198 24.11 -2.00 -9.02
N ILE A 199 25.35 -2.05 -9.47
CA ILE A 199 26.51 -2.46 -8.66
C ILE A 199 27.46 -1.27 -8.54
N ASN A 200 28.03 -1.10 -7.33
CA ASN A 200 28.99 -0.05 -7.00
C ASN A 200 28.45 1.40 -7.20
N ALA A 201 27.18 1.60 -6.85
CA ALA A 201 26.54 2.92 -6.83
C ALA A 201 26.10 3.35 -5.42
N GLY A 202 26.11 4.65 -5.14
CA GLY A 202 25.61 5.22 -3.87
C GLY A 202 24.10 5.40 -3.93
N ARG A 203 23.66 6.13 -4.95
CA ARG A 203 22.27 6.31 -5.33
C ARG A 203 22.04 5.80 -6.75
N SER A 204 20.88 5.18 -6.96
CA SER A 204 20.38 4.84 -8.28
C SER A 204 19.05 5.55 -8.53
N THR A 205 18.97 6.34 -9.60
CA THR A 205 17.75 7.05 -9.99
C THR A 205 17.28 6.54 -11.35
N PHE A 206 16.04 6.03 -11.39
CA PHE A 206 15.35 5.63 -12.61
C PHE A 206 14.24 6.63 -12.88
N THR A 207 14.35 7.39 -13.98
CA THR A 207 13.40 8.46 -14.25
C THR A 207 12.89 8.51 -15.68
N THR A 208 11.64 8.92 -15.84
CA THR A 208 11.06 9.32 -17.12
C THR A 208 10.98 10.84 -17.26
N GLY A 209 11.64 11.58 -16.37
CA GLY A 209 11.78 13.01 -16.48
C GLY A 209 12.93 13.42 -17.38
N GLU A 210 12.78 14.56 -18.04
CA GLU A 210 13.87 15.28 -18.68
C GLU A 210 14.80 15.83 -17.60
N VAL A 211 16.10 15.57 -17.72
CA VAL A 211 17.07 15.94 -16.69
C VAL A 211 17.41 17.43 -16.80
N GLN A 212 17.22 18.16 -15.70
CA GLN A 212 17.55 19.57 -15.60
C GLN A 212 18.99 19.71 -15.07
N ILE A 213 19.82 20.44 -15.82
CA ILE A 213 21.23 20.66 -15.50
C ILE A 213 21.50 22.16 -15.46
N GLU A 214 22.03 22.64 -14.33
CA GLU A 214 22.47 24.04 -14.17
C GLU A 214 23.89 24.07 -13.62
N ASN A 215 24.74 24.95 -14.15
CA ASN A 215 26.14 25.09 -13.73
C ASN A 215 26.91 23.76 -13.68
N GLY A 216 26.59 22.83 -14.58
CA GLY A 216 27.21 21.50 -14.66
C GLY A 216 26.74 20.48 -13.62
N GLN A 217 25.69 20.76 -12.84
CA GLN A 217 25.12 19.84 -11.87
C GLN A 217 23.69 19.47 -12.26
N VAL A 218 23.29 18.23 -11.98
CA VAL A 218 21.88 17.84 -12.06
C VAL A 218 21.14 18.55 -10.92
N THR A 219 20.19 19.41 -11.26
CA THR A 219 19.35 20.14 -10.29
C THR A 219 18.02 19.45 -10.07
N GLY A 220 17.53 18.71 -11.07
CA GLY A 220 16.27 17.99 -10.96
C GLY A 220 15.83 17.27 -12.22
N TYR A 221 14.55 16.89 -12.22
CA TYR A 221 13.89 16.12 -13.26
C TYR A 221 12.53 16.73 -13.55
N ARG A 222 12.25 17.01 -14.82
CA ARG A 222 10.97 17.49 -15.31
C ARG A 222 10.19 16.32 -15.90
N VAL A 223 9.22 15.81 -15.16
CA VAL A 223 8.39 14.66 -15.54
C VAL A 223 7.10 15.12 -16.19
N GLU A 224 6.85 14.66 -17.42
CA GLU A 224 5.60 14.96 -18.13
C GLU A 224 4.86 13.70 -18.61
N LYS A 225 5.62 12.61 -18.87
CA LYS A 225 5.14 11.35 -19.45
C LYS A 225 6.04 10.18 -19.07
N GLY A 226 5.70 9.00 -19.60
CA GLY A 226 6.48 7.77 -19.43
C GLY A 226 6.15 7.04 -18.14
N ALA A 227 6.29 5.72 -18.18
CA ALA A 227 6.08 4.85 -17.03
C ALA A 227 7.36 4.08 -16.69
N VAL A 228 7.54 3.77 -15.41
CA VAL A 228 8.51 2.77 -14.94
C VAL A 228 7.73 1.50 -14.61
N THR A 229 8.06 0.41 -15.29
CA THR A 229 7.43 -0.90 -15.06
C THR A 229 8.46 -1.88 -14.52
N VAL A 230 8.13 -2.57 -13.44
CA VAL A 230 8.94 -3.64 -12.85
C VAL A 230 8.19 -4.97 -12.98
N SER A 231 8.81 -5.97 -13.60
CA SER A 231 8.21 -7.30 -13.83
C SER A 231 9.25 -8.42 -13.80
N GLY A 232 8.80 -9.66 -14.01
CA GLY A 232 9.68 -10.84 -14.09
C GLY A 232 10.51 -11.01 -12.81
N ARG A 233 11.85 -10.97 -12.96
CA ARG A 233 12.79 -11.11 -11.83
C ARG A 233 12.86 -9.88 -10.91
N GLY A 234 12.15 -8.79 -11.22
CA GLY A 234 12.05 -7.62 -10.34
C GLY A 234 13.19 -6.61 -10.48
N MET A 235 13.36 -5.75 -9.49
CA MET A 235 14.41 -4.73 -9.39
C MET A 235 15.21 -4.92 -8.11
N ASP A 236 16.51 -5.17 -8.21
CA ASP A 236 17.40 -5.27 -7.05
C ASP A 236 18.32 -4.04 -6.96
N THR A 237 18.02 -3.20 -5.98
CA THR A 237 18.85 -2.05 -5.59
C THR A 237 19.23 -2.11 -4.10
N SER A 238 19.22 -3.31 -3.52
CA SER A 238 19.54 -3.55 -2.10
C SER A 238 20.97 -3.17 -1.71
N ARG A 239 21.86 -3.04 -2.70
CA ARG A 239 23.26 -2.66 -2.54
C ARG A 239 23.46 -1.14 -2.45
N GLN A 240 22.48 -0.35 -2.91
CA GLN A 240 22.52 1.11 -2.85
C GLN A 240 22.02 1.62 -1.50
N ASP A 241 22.44 2.84 -1.14
CA ASP A 241 21.90 3.52 0.03
C ASP A 241 20.55 4.16 -0.28
N TYR A 242 20.38 4.66 -1.51
CA TYR A 242 19.15 5.32 -1.96
C TYR A 242 18.74 4.86 -3.36
N THR A 243 17.46 4.62 -3.54
CA THR A 243 16.84 4.32 -4.84
C THR A 243 15.67 5.26 -5.08
N ASP A 244 15.72 5.98 -6.20
CA ASP A 244 14.64 6.85 -6.65
C ASP A 244 13.98 6.28 -7.91
N ILE A 245 12.65 6.25 -7.91
CA ILE A 245 11.84 6.04 -9.11
C ILE A 245 10.99 7.29 -9.32
N ILE A 246 11.26 8.03 -10.38
CA ILE A 246 10.65 9.34 -10.66
C ILE A 246 10.01 9.30 -12.05
N ALA A 247 8.71 9.09 -12.13
CA ALA A 247 8.03 8.87 -13.41
C ALA A 247 6.61 9.44 -13.42
N LYS A 248 5.93 9.47 -14.57
CA LYS A 248 4.50 9.81 -14.55
C LYS A 248 3.71 8.70 -13.83
N GLU A 249 4.00 7.45 -14.17
CA GLU A 249 3.33 6.26 -13.61
C GLU A 249 4.36 5.19 -13.23
N VAL A 250 4.05 4.40 -12.20
CA VAL A 250 4.88 3.27 -11.76
C VAL A 250 4.02 2.02 -11.60
N LYS A 251 4.41 0.95 -12.28
CA LYS A 251 3.72 -0.36 -12.27
C LYS A 251 4.66 -1.41 -11.69
N VAL A 252 4.26 -2.05 -10.59
CA VAL A 252 5.07 -3.00 -9.83
C VAL A 252 4.40 -4.37 -9.89
N ASN A 253 4.81 -5.18 -10.86
CA ASN A 253 4.31 -6.53 -11.09
C ASN A 253 5.27 -7.61 -10.58
N ALA A 254 6.39 -7.21 -9.98
CA ALA A 254 7.39 -8.07 -9.34
C ALA A 254 8.04 -7.32 -8.16
N GLY A 255 8.96 -7.96 -7.45
CA GLY A 255 9.62 -7.37 -6.29
C GLY A 255 10.56 -6.20 -6.64
N ILE A 256 10.55 -5.16 -5.81
CA ILE A 256 11.57 -4.11 -5.73
C ILE A 256 12.26 -4.25 -4.37
N TRP A 257 13.57 -4.45 -4.37
CA TRP A 257 14.39 -4.52 -3.16
C TRP A 257 15.33 -3.32 -3.08
N ALA A 258 15.34 -2.61 -1.95
CA ALA A 258 16.15 -1.41 -1.75
C ALA A 258 16.52 -1.20 -0.27
N LYS A 259 17.45 -0.30 0.06
CA LYS A 259 17.58 0.21 1.43
C LYS A 259 16.57 1.33 1.68
N GLU A 260 16.71 2.46 0.99
CA GLU A 260 15.69 3.52 0.99
C GLU A 260 15.08 3.64 -0.39
N LEU A 261 13.77 3.43 -0.49
CA LEU A 261 13.02 3.54 -1.74
C LEU A 261 12.14 4.78 -1.69
N LYS A 262 12.34 5.69 -2.66
CA LYS A 262 11.44 6.81 -2.89
C LYS A 262 10.84 6.74 -4.29
N VAL A 263 9.51 6.73 -4.34
CA VAL A 263 8.74 6.70 -5.58
C VAL A 263 7.96 8.00 -5.68
N THR A 264 8.15 8.75 -6.77
CA THR A 264 7.43 10.00 -7.03
C THR A 264 6.77 9.92 -8.39
N THR A 265 5.45 10.11 -8.39
CA THR A 265 4.59 9.92 -9.56
C THR A 265 3.75 11.14 -9.88
N GLY A 266 3.44 11.28 -11.17
CA GLY A 266 2.72 12.40 -11.76
C GLY A 266 3.62 13.40 -12.50
N LYS A 267 2.99 14.43 -13.07
CA LYS A 267 3.67 15.52 -13.80
C LYS A 267 4.33 16.54 -12.86
N ASN A 268 5.63 16.39 -12.62
CA ASN A 268 6.37 17.10 -11.58
C ASN A 268 7.69 17.68 -12.03
N GLN A 269 8.10 18.77 -11.38
CA GLN A 269 9.49 19.17 -11.24
C GLN A 269 10.00 18.63 -9.90
N VAL A 270 10.94 17.69 -9.97
CA VAL A 270 11.49 16.99 -8.80
C VAL A 270 12.96 17.38 -8.64
N SER A 271 13.42 17.67 -7.42
CA SER A 271 14.84 17.94 -7.17
C SER A 271 15.71 16.71 -7.42
N ALA A 272 17.02 16.92 -7.64
CA ALA A 272 17.96 15.84 -7.94
C ALA A 272 18.03 14.75 -6.86
N LYS A 273 17.84 15.13 -5.58
CA LYS A 273 17.81 14.22 -4.43
C LYS A 273 16.42 13.69 -4.12
N ASN A 274 15.42 14.11 -4.90
CA ASN A 274 14.02 13.78 -4.70
C ASN A 274 13.56 14.15 -3.28
N ASP A 275 13.82 15.36 -2.83
CA ASP A 275 13.41 15.88 -1.51
C ASP A 275 12.39 17.02 -1.62
N SER A 276 12.35 17.69 -2.78
CA SER A 276 11.42 18.76 -3.11
C SER A 276 10.70 18.43 -4.41
N ILE A 277 9.38 18.63 -4.41
CA ILE A 277 8.50 18.32 -5.53
C ILE A 277 7.60 19.53 -5.77
N GLN A 278 7.59 20.02 -7.01
CA GLN A 278 6.69 21.07 -7.49
C GLN A 278 5.84 20.50 -8.62
N VAL A 279 4.53 20.60 -8.51
CA VAL A 279 3.61 20.07 -9.51
C VAL A 279 3.59 21.00 -10.73
N ILE A 280 3.87 20.48 -11.93
CA ILE A 280 3.88 21.26 -13.19
C ILE A 280 2.44 21.45 -13.70
N HIS A 281 1.65 20.39 -13.60
CA HIS A 281 0.22 20.38 -13.88
C HIS A 281 -0.44 19.44 -12.90
N ALA A 282 -1.31 19.96 -12.04
CA ALA A 282 -2.30 19.12 -11.38
C ALA A 282 -3.23 18.66 -12.50
N GLY A 283 -3.18 17.38 -12.88
CA GLY A 283 -3.99 16.86 -14.00
C GLY A 283 -5.46 17.32 -13.93
N ASP A 284 -6.11 17.44 -15.08
CA ASP A 284 -7.53 17.79 -15.14
C ASP A 284 -8.36 16.74 -14.39
N ALA A 285 -9.34 17.18 -13.61
CA ALA A 285 -10.25 16.30 -12.86
C ALA A 285 -11.11 15.37 -13.75
N THR A 286 -11.00 15.52 -15.07
CA THR A 286 -11.70 14.75 -16.11
C THR A 286 -10.82 13.69 -16.78
N GLU A 287 -9.52 13.64 -16.49
CA GLU A 287 -8.61 12.60 -16.99
C GLU A 287 -8.94 11.22 -16.37
N PRO A 288 -8.61 10.09 -17.05
CA PRO A 288 -9.08 8.76 -16.67
C PRO A 288 -8.70 8.36 -15.23
N VAL A 289 -9.65 7.72 -14.55
CA VAL A 289 -9.45 7.07 -13.26
C VAL A 289 -8.38 5.97 -13.42
N GLY A 290 -7.28 6.10 -12.72
CA GLY A 290 -6.15 5.18 -12.76
C GLY A 290 -5.30 5.25 -11.51
N TYR A 291 -4.17 4.56 -11.51
CA TYR A 291 -3.25 4.53 -10.38
C TYR A 291 -1.88 5.04 -10.82
N ALA A 292 -1.38 6.07 -10.13
CA ALA A 292 -0.05 6.60 -10.35
C ALA A 292 1.02 5.61 -9.84
N VAL A 293 0.72 4.89 -8.77
CA VAL A 293 1.48 3.72 -8.30
C VAL A 293 0.54 2.53 -8.24
N ASP A 294 0.87 1.48 -8.97
CA ASP A 294 0.08 0.25 -9.03
C ASP A 294 0.94 -0.96 -8.69
N VAL A 295 0.72 -1.54 -7.51
CA VAL A 295 1.37 -2.77 -7.07
C VAL A 295 0.41 -3.95 -7.26
N ALA A 296 0.74 -4.85 -8.18
CA ALA A 296 -0.04 -6.06 -8.44
C ALA A 296 0.13 -7.09 -7.31
N GLU A 297 -0.73 -8.10 -7.26
CA GLU A 297 -0.72 -9.16 -6.24
C GLU A 297 0.61 -9.93 -6.16
N LEU A 298 1.25 -10.18 -7.30
CA LEU A 298 2.59 -10.80 -7.38
C LEU A 298 3.74 -9.79 -7.18
N GLY A 299 3.42 -8.50 -7.13
CA GLY A 299 4.38 -7.42 -6.94
C GLY A 299 4.66 -7.13 -5.47
N GLY A 300 5.73 -6.39 -5.22
CA GLY A 300 5.98 -5.86 -3.89
C GLY A 300 7.15 -4.90 -3.82
N MET A 301 7.17 -4.08 -2.78
CA MET A 301 8.26 -3.19 -2.43
C MET A 301 8.79 -3.60 -1.06
N TYR A 302 10.09 -3.89 -1.00
CA TYR A 302 10.77 -4.40 0.18
C TYR A 302 12.00 -3.53 0.45
N ALA A 303 11.90 -2.63 1.43
CA ALA A 303 13.00 -1.73 1.75
C ALA A 303 13.17 -1.53 3.26
N ASN A 304 14.22 -0.83 3.68
CA ASN A 304 14.34 -0.37 5.07
C ASN A 304 13.41 0.81 5.34
N LYS A 305 13.15 1.64 4.32
CA LYS A 305 12.28 2.82 4.36
C LYS A 305 11.62 3.05 2.99
N ILE A 306 10.31 3.32 2.97
CA ILE A 306 9.54 3.49 1.73
C ILE A 306 8.73 4.78 1.77
N HIS A 307 8.96 5.68 0.81
CA HIS A 307 8.19 6.90 0.61
C HIS A 307 7.54 6.90 -0.78
N LEU A 308 6.21 6.91 -0.85
CA LEU A 308 5.43 6.98 -2.08
C LEU A 308 4.70 8.32 -2.16
N ILE A 309 4.89 9.04 -3.27
CA ILE A 309 4.32 10.38 -3.47
C ILE A 309 3.62 10.40 -4.84
N GLY A 310 2.29 10.44 -4.85
CA GLY A 310 1.47 10.60 -6.05
C GLY A 310 0.86 12.00 -6.10
N THR A 311 1.17 12.76 -7.14
CA THR A 311 0.84 14.20 -7.22
C THR A 311 -0.26 14.53 -8.21
N GLU A 312 -0.64 13.58 -9.06
CA GLU A 312 -1.71 13.80 -10.03
C GLU A 312 -3.08 13.65 -9.37
N ASN A 313 -3.93 14.66 -9.57
CA ASN A 313 -5.32 14.63 -9.15
C ASN A 313 -6.04 13.46 -9.84
N GLY A 314 -6.82 12.69 -9.08
CA GLY A 314 -7.56 11.52 -9.60
C GLY A 314 -6.73 10.25 -9.80
N LEU A 315 -5.39 10.32 -9.93
CA LEU A 315 -4.54 9.13 -9.97
C LEU A 315 -4.09 8.72 -8.57
N GLY A 316 -4.53 7.53 -8.16
CA GLY A 316 -4.34 7.01 -6.81
C GLY A 316 -3.08 6.18 -6.59
N VAL A 317 -3.00 5.59 -5.41
CA VAL A 317 -2.07 4.49 -5.09
C VAL A 317 -2.89 3.22 -4.88
N ARG A 318 -2.62 2.18 -5.65
CA ARG A 318 -3.19 0.84 -5.42
C ARG A 318 -2.11 -0.11 -4.93
N ASN A 319 -2.40 -0.81 -3.85
CA ASN A 319 -1.61 -1.93 -3.37
C ASN A 319 -2.45 -3.21 -3.28
N ALA A 320 -2.22 -4.14 -4.19
CA ALA A 320 -2.72 -5.52 -4.11
C ALA A 320 -1.65 -6.53 -3.67
N GLY A 321 -0.37 -6.13 -3.70
CA GLY A 321 0.76 -6.96 -3.30
C GLY A 321 1.25 -6.63 -1.90
N HIS A 322 2.57 -6.52 -1.74
CA HIS A 322 3.22 -6.29 -0.45
C HIS A 322 4.10 -5.03 -0.45
N ILE A 323 3.82 -4.06 0.43
CA ILE A 323 4.68 -2.90 0.69
C ILE A 323 5.22 -3.04 2.12
N GLY A 324 6.53 -3.24 2.28
CA GLY A 324 7.15 -3.53 3.57
C GLY A 324 8.42 -2.72 3.85
N ALA A 325 8.42 -1.97 4.96
CA ALA A 325 9.60 -1.32 5.51
C ALA A 325 10.20 -2.10 6.70
N ALA A 326 11.38 -2.71 6.53
CA ALA A 326 11.98 -3.63 7.49
C ALA A 326 12.69 -2.95 8.69
N VAL A 327 12.98 -1.64 8.61
CA VAL A 327 13.74 -0.92 9.67
C VAL A 327 13.02 0.33 10.14
N SER A 328 12.38 1.06 9.23
CA SER A 328 11.79 2.37 9.47
C SER A 328 10.32 2.39 9.05
N GLU A 329 9.90 3.47 8.39
CA GLU A 329 8.51 3.80 8.10
C GLU A 329 8.08 3.45 6.67
N VAL A 330 6.75 3.33 6.49
CA VAL A 330 6.08 3.48 5.20
C VAL A 330 5.29 4.78 5.21
N LYS A 331 5.61 5.68 4.28
CA LYS A 331 4.88 6.94 4.09
C LYS A 331 4.27 6.98 2.69
N VAL A 332 2.96 7.18 2.60
CA VAL A 332 2.25 7.34 1.33
C VAL A 332 1.51 8.68 1.35
N THR A 333 1.75 9.51 0.34
CA THR A 333 1.02 10.76 0.11
C THR A 333 0.48 10.74 -1.31
N THR A 334 -0.82 10.94 -1.48
CA THR A 334 -1.45 10.93 -2.81
C THR A 334 -2.53 12.00 -2.94
N GLU A 335 -2.57 12.67 -4.09
CA GLU A 335 -3.66 13.58 -4.48
C GLU A 335 -4.92 12.82 -4.94
N GLY A 336 -4.79 11.52 -5.24
CA GLY A 336 -5.91 10.64 -5.59
C GLY A 336 -6.38 9.77 -4.42
N GLN A 337 -7.00 8.64 -4.76
CA GLN A 337 -7.45 7.63 -3.79
C GLN A 337 -6.30 6.68 -3.40
N LEU A 338 -6.26 6.23 -2.16
CA LEU A 338 -5.41 5.11 -1.75
C LEU A 338 -6.27 3.86 -1.57
N VAL A 339 -5.98 2.77 -2.28
CA VAL A 339 -6.66 1.48 -2.14
C VAL A 339 -5.66 0.40 -1.75
N ASN A 340 -5.89 -0.24 -0.61
CA ASN A 340 -5.13 -1.38 -0.14
C ASN A 340 -6.01 -2.64 -0.09
N THR A 341 -5.65 -3.65 -0.89
CA THR A 341 -6.20 -5.01 -0.83
C THR A 341 -5.14 -6.04 -0.42
N GLY A 342 -3.87 -5.65 -0.40
CA GLY A 342 -2.74 -6.47 0.03
C GLY A 342 -2.20 -6.07 1.41
N TYR A 343 -0.89 -6.10 1.55
CA TYR A 343 -0.20 -5.83 2.82
C TYR A 343 0.60 -4.53 2.77
N ILE A 344 0.45 -3.69 3.79
CA ILE A 344 1.33 -2.55 4.09
C ILE A 344 1.90 -2.74 5.50
N GLY A 345 3.20 -2.99 5.60
CA GLY A 345 3.89 -3.20 6.87
C GLY A 345 5.08 -2.29 7.09
N ALA A 346 5.30 -1.91 8.34
CA ALA A 346 6.48 -1.15 8.73
C ALA A 346 7.00 -1.61 10.09
N GLN A 347 8.33 -1.58 10.25
CA GLN A 347 8.95 -1.74 11.56
C GLN A 347 8.55 -0.59 12.49
N GLN A 348 8.52 0.64 11.97
CA GLN A 348 8.11 1.84 12.68
C GLN A 348 6.75 2.31 12.15
N ASP A 349 6.60 3.62 11.89
CA ASP A 349 5.32 4.23 11.63
C ASP A 349 4.79 3.91 10.22
N ILE A 350 3.47 3.83 10.09
CA ILE A 350 2.76 3.87 8.81
C ILE A 350 2.01 5.19 8.75
N THR A 351 2.30 6.02 7.75
CA THR A 351 1.63 7.31 7.55
C THR A 351 1.02 7.39 6.15
N LEU A 352 -0.31 7.47 6.08
CA LEU A 352 -1.07 7.55 4.85
C LEU A 352 -1.79 8.90 4.76
N GLN A 353 -1.58 9.65 3.69
CA GLN A 353 -2.26 10.91 3.42
C GLN A 353 -2.85 10.86 2.02
N SER A 354 -4.17 10.98 1.92
CA SER A 354 -4.88 11.06 0.65
C SER A 354 -5.71 12.34 0.62
N GLN A 355 -5.69 13.05 -0.50
CA GLN A 355 -6.62 14.16 -0.68
C GLN A 355 -8.05 13.64 -0.83
N HIS A 356 -8.25 12.52 -1.53
CA HIS A 356 -9.59 12.01 -1.83
C HIS A 356 -10.13 11.05 -0.76
N GLN A 357 -9.71 9.79 -0.79
CA GLN A 357 -10.26 8.71 0.04
C GLN A 357 -9.19 7.66 0.31
N ILE A 358 -9.26 7.01 1.47
CA ILE A 358 -8.46 5.83 1.80
C ILE A 358 -9.39 4.63 1.91
N GLU A 359 -9.06 3.52 1.26
CA GLU A 359 -9.75 2.25 1.37
C GLU A 359 -8.77 1.16 1.80
N ASN A 360 -9.00 0.57 2.97
CA ASN A 360 -8.39 -0.70 3.36
C ASN A 360 -9.46 -1.79 3.22
N GLN A 361 -9.50 -2.47 2.08
CA GLN A 361 -10.54 -3.44 1.76
C GLN A 361 -10.42 -4.70 2.63
N ALA A 362 -11.41 -5.60 2.54
CA ALA A 362 -11.53 -6.75 3.46
C ALA A 362 -10.27 -7.65 3.55
N SER A 363 -9.52 -7.82 2.46
CA SER A 363 -8.25 -8.57 2.46
C SER A 363 -7.03 -7.74 2.87
N GLY A 364 -7.20 -6.43 2.98
CA GLY A 364 -6.14 -5.46 3.24
C GLY A 364 -5.67 -5.50 4.69
N VAL A 365 -4.36 -5.63 4.87
CA VAL A 365 -3.71 -5.59 6.19
C VAL A 365 -2.73 -4.44 6.24
N MET A 366 -2.85 -3.61 7.27
CA MET A 366 -1.86 -2.58 7.62
C MET A 366 -1.29 -2.89 9.00
N TYR A 367 0.03 -3.04 9.10
CA TYR A 367 0.68 -3.59 10.29
C TYR A 367 1.96 -2.83 10.65
N SER A 368 1.91 -2.08 11.76
CA SER A 368 3.06 -1.39 12.35
C SER A 368 3.60 -2.19 13.55
N GLN A 369 4.89 -2.54 13.54
CA GLN A 369 5.48 -3.42 14.58
C GLN A 369 5.89 -2.70 15.86
N GLN A 370 6.46 -1.51 15.73
CA GLN A 370 6.99 -0.71 16.82
C GLN A 370 6.66 0.77 16.62
N GLY A 371 5.53 1.06 15.98
CA GLY A 371 5.17 2.37 15.47
C GLY A 371 3.69 2.72 15.65
N ASN A 372 3.34 3.91 15.19
CA ASN A 372 1.97 4.35 15.07
C ASN A 372 1.46 4.12 13.64
N LEU A 373 0.16 3.90 13.50
CA LEU A 373 -0.54 3.87 12.22
C LEU A 373 -1.42 5.12 12.13
N GLN A 374 -1.14 5.97 11.16
CA GLN A 374 -1.84 7.24 10.94
C GLN A 374 -2.37 7.31 9.52
N ALA A 375 -3.67 7.56 9.35
CA ALA A 375 -4.29 7.76 8.04
C ALA A 375 -5.16 9.01 8.03
N THR A 376 -5.00 9.83 7.00
CA THR A 376 -5.74 11.10 6.83
C THR A 376 -6.33 11.19 5.41
N SER A 377 -7.65 11.36 5.32
CA SER A 377 -8.40 11.71 4.10
C SER A 377 -8.93 13.14 4.21
N LYS A 378 -8.68 13.98 3.21
CA LYS A 378 -9.01 15.42 3.26
C LYS A 378 -10.34 15.80 2.58
N GLN A 379 -10.95 14.93 1.78
CA GLN A 379 -12.19 15.23 1.06
C GLN A 379 -13.32 14.26 1.39
N LYS A 380 -13.24 12.98 0.98
CA LYS A 380 -14.30 12.00 1.24
C LYS A 380 -14.13 11.39 2.62
N GLY A 381 -13.41 10.28 2.71
CA GLY A 381 -13.48 9.46 3.90
C GLY A 381 -12.44 8.35 3.95
N ILE A 382 -12.62 7.50 4.97
CA ILE A 382 -11.83 6.29 5.14
C ILE A 382 -12.82 5.12 5.18
N GLN A 383 -12.65 4.15 4.29
CA GLN A 383 -13.33 2.86 4.37
C GLN A 383 -12.33 1.82 4.88
N GLN A 384 -12.57 1.34 6.09
CA GLN A 384 -11.79 0.30 6.72
C GLN A 384 -12.67 -0.95 6.78
N GLN A 385 -12.22 -2.01 6.10
CA GLN A 385 -12.91 -3.30 6.05
C GLN A 385 -11.97 -4.46 6.42
N GLY A 386 -10.65 -4.27 6.26
CA GLY A 386 -9.62 -5.26 6.60
C GLY A 386 -9.09 -5.12 8.03
N SER A 387 -7.77 -5.24 8.21
CA SER A 387 -7.11 -5.14 9.51
C SER A 387 -6.17 -3.94 9.60
N LEU A 388 -6.33 -3.14 10.66
CA LEU A 388 -5.35 -2.15 11.11
C LEU A 388 -4.75 -2.63 12.43
N ILE A 389 -3.43 -2.82 12.47
CA ILE A 389 -2.74 -3.33 13.66
C ILE A 389 -1.55 -2.44 13.96
N ALA A 390 -1.49 -1.88 15.17
CA ALA A 390 -0.37 -1.09 15.65
C ALA A 390 0.19 -1.67 16.95
N LYS A 391 1.41 -2.21 16.85
CA LYS A 391 2.25 -2.63 17.97
C LYS A 391 3.33 -1.57 18.19
N GLY A 392 3.83 -1.47 19.41
CA GLY A 392 4.89 -0.53 19.76
C GLY A 392 4.73 0.15 21.11
N LYS A 393 3.93 -0.40 22.02
CA LYS A 393 3.75 0.18 23.35
C LYS A 393 5.08 0.29 24.11
N ALA A 394 5.99 -0.68 23.92
CA ALA A 394 7.34 -0.65 24.50
C ALA A 394 8.18 0.56 24.03
N GLN A 395 7.84 1.16 22.89
CA GLN A 395 8.49 2.36 22.33
C GLN A 395 7.70 3.65 22.63
N GLY A 396 6.65 3.60 23.46
CA GLY A 396 5.73 4.71 23.65
C GLY A 396 4.86 5.02 22.42
N LYS A 397 4.72 4.04 21.51
CA LYS A 397 3.93 4.11 20.28
C LYS A 397 2.81 3.07 20.30
N GLY A 398 2.44 2.49 19.16
CA GLY A 398 1.36 1.51 19.04
C GLY A 398 -0.03 2.13 18.92
N ASN A 399 -0.13 3.42 18.57
CA ASN A 399 -1.42 4.09 18.41
C ASN A 399 -1.96 3.95 16.98
N ILE A 400 -3.29 3.94 16.84
CA ILE A 400 -3.99 4.09 15.56
C ILE A 400 -4.71 5.43 15.54
N THR A 401 -4.51 6.22 14.49
CA THR A 401 -5.21 7.50 14.32
C THR A 401 -5.78 7.63 12.90
N LEU A 402 -7.10 7.77 12.82
CA LEU A 402 -7.82 8.00 11.56
C LEU A 402 -8.44 9.40 11.57
N LYS A 403 -8.17 10.18 10.53
CA LYS A 403 -8.77 11.51 10.34
C LYS A 403 -9.42 11.58 8.97
N ALA A 404 -10.71 11.88 8.90
CA ALA A 404 -11.45 12.03 7.66
C ALA A 404 -12.22 13.35 7.64
N LYS A 405 -12.46 13.88 6.44
CA LYS A 405 -13.29 15.08 6.30
C LYS A 405 -14.79 14.78 6.41
N GLU A 406 -15.29 13.73 5.76
CA GLU A 406 -16.68 13.27 5.89
C GLU A 406 -16.76 12.06 6.80
N THR A 407 -16.77 10.84 6.25
CA THR A 407 -17.12 9.62 7.02
C THR A 407 -15.94 8.68 7.19
N ILE A 408 -15.80 8.09 8.38
CA ILE A 408 -15.03 6.87 8.61
C ILE A 408 -16.02 5.71 8.70
N SER A 409 -15.98 4.80 7.73
CA SER A 409 -16.72 3.54 7.78
C SER A 409 -15.78 2.43 8.26
N GLN A 410 -16.17 1.71 9.30
CA GLN A 410 -15.40 0.63 9.91
C GLN A 410 -16.22 -0.66 9.90
N SER A 411 -15.76 -1.69 9.22
CA SER A 411 -16.37 -3.03 9.26
C SER A 411 -15.40 -4.17 9.56
N GLY A 412 -14.09 -3.86 9.60
CA GLY A 412 -13.04 -4.79 9.99
C GLY A 412 -12.51 -4.53 11.40
N GLU A 413 -11.22 -4.84 11.62
CA GLU A 413 -10.58 -4.71 12.94
C GLU A 413 -9.55 -3.58 13.00
N SER A 414 -9.59 -2.82 14.10
CA SER A 414 -8.53 -1.89 14.51
C SER A 414 -8.04 -2.28 15.89
N LEU A 415 -6.82 -2.78 15.94
CA LEU A 415 -6.21 -3.36 17.14
C LEU A 415 -4.92 -2.60 17.47
N ALA A 416 -4.92 -1.90 18.59
CA ALA A 416 -3.79 -1.09 19.03
C ALA A 416 -3.27 -1.58 20.39
N GLU A 417 -1.95 -1.72 20.55
CA GLU A 417 -1.37 -1.82 21.89
C GLU A 417 -1.46 -0.49 22.65
N GLY A 418 -1.51 0.62 21.92
CA GLY A 418 -1.73 1.97 22.40
C GLY A 418 -3.19 2.42 22.26
N ASN A 419 -3.38 3.71 22.04
CA ASN A 419 -4.69 4.34 21.88
C ASN A 419 -5.23 4.22 20.46
N ILE A 420 -6.54 4.31 20.31
CA ILE A 420 -7.22 4.48 19.03
C ILE A 420 -7.93 5.84 19.04
N ALA A 421 -7.71 6.67 18.02
CA ALA A 421 -8.35 7.97 17.89
C ALA A 421 -8.93 8.17 16.48
N TYR A 422 -10.26 8.28 16.37
CA TYR A 422 -10.95 8.56 15.11
C TYR A 422 -11.58 9.94 15.16
N GLN A 423 -11.36 10.74 14.12
CA GLN A 423 -11.91 12.07 13.97
C GLN A 423 -12.51 12.25 12.58
N ALA A 424 -13.80 12.58 12.52
CA ALA A 424 -14.52 12.73 11.26
C ALA A 424 -15.78 13.61 11.42
N LYS A 425 -16.51 13.86 10.34
CA LYS A 425 -17.87 14.38 10.45
C LYS A 425 -18.84 13.30 10.91
N ASN A 426 -18.66 12.08 10.41
CA ASN A 426 -19.43 10.89 10.79
C ASN A 426 -18.51 9.67 11.01
N ILE A 427 -18.88 8.80 11.94
CA ILE A 427 -18.29 7.46 12.11
C ILE A 427 -19.41 6.44 12.01
N ASP A 428 -19.24 5.43 11.16
CA ASP A 428 -20.17 4.32 10.98
C ASP A 428 -19.41 3.00 11.16
N ALA A 429 -19.37 2.50 12.40
CA ALA A 429 -18.81 1.19 12.72
C ALA A 429 -19.91 0.12 12.72
N SER A 430 -19.79 -0.87 11.83
CA SER A 430 -20.78 -1.94 11.67
C SER A 430 -20.81 -2.89 12.87
N THR A 431 -21.82 -3.75 12.92
CA THR A 431 -21.95 -4.83 13.93
C THR A 431 -20.82 -5.86 13.87
N THR A 432 -20.10 -5.94 12.75
CA THR A 432 -18.94 -6.84 12.59
C THR A 432 -17.61 -6.18 12.94
N SER A 433 -17.61 -4.87 13.23
CA SER A 433 -16.40 -4.13 13.51
C SER A 433 -15.80 -4.48 14.88
N VAL A 434 -14.47 -4.36 14.98
CA VAL A 434 -13.75 -4.44 16.24
C VAL A 434 -12.86 -3.20 16.38
N LEU A 435 -13.07 -2.43 17.44
CA LEU A 435 -12.24 -1.31 17.86
C LEU A 435 -11.67 -1.64 19.24
N ALA A 436 -10.39 -1.98 19.31
CA ALA A 436 -9.76 -2.42 20.56
C ALA A 436 -8.46 -1.66 20.86
N ALA A 437 -8.50 -0.82 21.90
CA ALA A 437 -7.35 -0.06 22.40
C ALA A 437 -6.74 -0.73 23.64
N GLY A 438 -5.42 -0.89 23.67
CA GLY A 438 -4.73 -1.59 24.76
C GLY A 438 -4.78 -3.11 24.63
N VAL A 439 -4.70 -3.62 23.40
CA VAL A 439 -4.59 -5.05 23.09
C VAL A 439 -3.21 -5.57 23.48
N ARG A 440 -3.17 -6.81 23.98
CA ARG A 440 -1.96 -7.62 24.16
C ARG A 440 -1.94 -8.71 23.11
N PHE A 441 -0.87 -8.73 22.33
CA PHE A 441 -0.59 -9.77 21.34
C PHE A 441 0.37 -10.78 21.97
N THR A 442 -0.10 -12.01 22.15
CA THR A 442 0.72 -13.09 22.74
C THR A 442 1.07 -14.09 21.66
N PRO A 443 2.36 -14.25 21.31
CA PRO A 443 2.78 -15.25 20.35
C PRO A 443 2.42 -16.65 20.87
N THR A 444 1.78 -17.45 20.03
CA THR A 444 1.60 -18.89 20.23
C THR A 444 2.40 -19.65 19.17
N ALA A 445 2.41 -20.98 19.22
CA ALA A 445 3.20 -21.79 18.29
C ALA A 445 2.82 -21.60 16.80
N THR A 446 1.58 -21.19 16.52
CA THR A 446 1.07 -21.07 15.14
C THR A 446 0.31 -19.78 14.84
N THR A 447 -0.14 -19.04 15.87
CA THR A 447 -0.92 -17.80 15.74
C THR A 447 -0.53 -16.78 16.81
N GLU A 448 -1.07 -15.56 16.74
CA GLU A 448 -1.03 -14.62 17.86
C GLU A 448 -2.39 -14.56 18.55
N GLU A 449 -2.41 -14.80 19.85
CA GLU A 449 -3.60 -14.57 20.66
C GLU A 449 -3.76 -13.06 20.90
N LYS A 450 -4.94 -12.54 20.57
CA LYS A 450 -5.31 -11.13 20.72
C LYS A 450 -6.24 -11.01 21.92
N THR A 451 -5.79 -10.36 23.00
CA THR A 451 -6.63 -10.15 24.21
C THR A 451 -6.59 -8.68 24.63
N ILE A 452 -7.66 -8.16 25.23
CA ILE A 452 -7.61 -6.85 25.86
C ILE A 452 -6.77 -6.93 27.15
N ASN A 453 -5.94 -5.93 27.43
CA ASN A 453 -5.29 -5.86 28.74
C ASN A 453 -6.35 -5.67 29.85
N PRO A 454 -6.09 -6.14 31.08
CA PRO A 454 -6.99 -5.91 32.21
C PRO A 454 -7.31 -4.42 32.38
N HIS A 455 -8.57 -4.12 32.69
CA HIS A 455 -9.03 -2.76 32.89
C HIS A 455 -8.28 -2.08 34.04
N ASN A 456 -7.73 -0.88 33.82
CA ASN A 456 -7.08 -0.08 34.86
C ASN A 456 -6.95 1.41 34.44
N ASP A 457 -6.71 2.30 35.40
CA ASP A 457 -6.65 3.76 35.15
C ASP A 457 -5.44 4.23 34.33
N GLN A 458 -4.46 3.35 34.09
CA GLN A 458 -3.28 3.60 33.27
C GLN A 458 -3.35 2.83 31.93
N GLY A 459 -4.54 2.31 31.61
CA GLY A 459 -4.81 1.63 30.35
C GLY A 459 -4.89 2.61 29.18
N GLN A 460 -5.46 2.12 28.09
CA GLN A 460 -5.47 2.79 26.80
C GLN A 460 -6.89 3.21 26.45
N THR A 461 -6.97 4.25 25.62
CA THR A 461 -8.23 4.91 25.29
C THR A 461 -8.64 4.63 23.86
N LEU A 462 -9.93 4.35 23.67
CA LEU A 462 -10.63 4.45 22.39
C LEU A 462 -11.37 5.79 22.37
N HIS A 463 -10.95 6.69 21.49
CA HIS A 463 -11.47 8.04 21.37
C HIS A 463 -12.11 8.27 20.01
N LEU A 464 -13.43 8.46 19.98
CA LEU A 464 -14.20 8.71 18.77
C LEU A 464 -14.82 10.11 18.87
N VAL A 465 -14.45 11.01 17.97
CA VAL A 465 -14.96 12.38 17.97
C VAL A 465 -15.53 12.70 16.61
N THR A 466 -16.81 13.06 16.58
CA THR A 466 -17.48 13.48 15.35
C THR A 466 -18.22 14.80 15.46
N GLU A 467 -18.37 15.49 14.33
CA GLU A 467 -19.15 16.72 14.25
C GLU A 467 -20.67 16.44 14.30
N GLN A 468 -21.10 15.31 13.73
CA GLN A 468 -22.52 14.96 13.57
C GLN A 468 -22.84 13.63 14.27
N HIS A 469 -22.65 12.50 13.59
CA HIS A 469 -23.11 11.21 14.08
C HIS A 469 -21.95 10.26 14.42
N THR A 470 -22.10 9.47 15.48
CA THR A 470 -21.25 8.29 15.72
C THR A 470 -22.12 7.05 15.91
N ALA A 471 -22.10 6.14 14.94
CA ALA A 471 -22.56 4.76 15.06
C ALA A 471 -21.38 3.83 15.40
N ALA A 472 -21.48 3.06 16.47
CA ALA A 472 -20.46 2.11 16.91
C ALA A 472 -21.09 0.79 17.37
N HIS A 473 -21.66 0.04 16.41
CA HIS A 473 -22.50 -1.15 16.69
C HIS A 473 -21.74 -2.45 16.96
N GLY A 474 -20.41 -2.46 16.76
CA GLY A 474 -19.57 -3.64 16.90
C GLY A 474 -19.02 -3.85 18.31
N GLN A 475 -17.80 -4.37 18.38
CA GLN A 475 -17.05 -4.48 19.63
C GLN A 475 -16.24 -3.20 19.88
N ASN A 476 -16.54 -2.51 20.97
CA ASN A 476 -15.83 -1.32 21.42
C ASN A 476 -15.10 -1.64 22.72
N LEU A 477 -13.79 -1.83 22.67
CA LEU A 477 -12.99 -2.33 23.78
C LEU A 477 -11.84 -1.37 24.09
N ALA A 478 -11.63 -1.07 25.37
CA ALA A 478 -10.48 -0.28 25.83
C ALA A 478 -9.99 -0.78 27.19
N SER A 479 -8.67 -0.84 27.39
CA SER A 479 -8.11 -1.21 28.69
C SER A 479 -8.26 -0.11 29.75
N ASP A 480 -8.63 1.12 29.37
CA ASP A 480 -9.07 2.16 30.31
C ASP A 480 -10.37 2.82 29.85
N HIS A 481 -10.32 3.70 28.86
CA HIS A 481 -11.42 4.63 28.60
C HIS A 481 -11.98 4.48 27.20
N ILE A 482 -13.30 4.39 27.08
CA ILE A 482 -14.01 4.66 25.82
C ILE A 482 -14.63 6.04 25.93
N HIS A 483 -14.21 6.96 25.07
CA HIS A 483 -14.72 8.32 24.99
C HIS A 483 -15.33 8.55 23.61
N ILE A 484 -16.61 8.88 23.57
CA ILE A 484 -17.34 9.18 22.33
C ILE A 484 -18.02 10.53 22.48
N GLU A 485 -17.72 11.44 21.57
CA GLU A 485 -18.29 12.79 21.52
C GLU A 485 -18.85 13.06 20.12
N ALA A 486 -20.15 13.36 20.03
CA ALA A 486 -20.85 13.60 18.76
C ALA A 486 -22.08 14.50 18.96
N ALA A 487 -22.78 14.90 17.90
CA ALA A 487 -24.11 15.49 18.02
C ALA A 487 -25.13 14.44 18.47
N GLU A 488 -25.05 13.24 17.89
CA GLU A 488 -25.86 12.05 18.18
C GLU A 488 -24.98 10.79 18.25
N ILE A 489 -25.33 9.87 19.15
CA ILE A 489 -24.56 8.64 19.41
C ILE A 489 -25.47 7.42 19.33
N ASP A 490 -25.06 6.42 18.55
CA ASP A 490 -25.72 5.12 18.46
C ASP A 490 -24.73 3.96 18.70
N LEU A 491 -24.89 3.28 19.82
CA LEU A 491 -24.16 2.06 20.21
C LEU A 491 -25.11 0.86 20.26
N SER A 492 -26.24 0.90 19.55
CA SER A 492 -27.16 -0.22 19.47
C SER A 492 -26.45 -1.48 18.98
N GLN A 493 -26.84 -2.62 19.53
CA GLN A 493 -26.25 -3.95 19.24
C GLN A 493 -24.77 -4.12 19.62
N SER A 494 -24.14 -3.09 20.19
CA SER A 494 -22.71 -3.13 20.52
C SER A 494 -22.39 -4.03 21.71
N GLN A 495 -21.14 -4.50 21.72
CA GLN A 495 -20.49 -5.06 22.90
C GLN A 495 -19.40 -4.09 23.35
N THR A 496 -19.65 -3.39 24.45
CA THR A 496 -18.78 -2.31 24.92
C THR A 496 -18.19 -2.67 26.28
N SER A 497 -16.85 -2.64 26.40
CA SER A 497 -16.16 -3.02 27.65
C SER A 497 -14.95 -2.13 27.90
N ALA A 498 -14.89 -1.54 29.10
CA ALA A 498 -13.77 -0.70 29.51
C ALA A 498 -13.71 -0.50 31.03
N ASN A 499 -12.64 0.15 31.52
CA ASN A 499 -12.58 0.66 32.90
C ASN A 499 -13.57 1.82 33.09
N ARG A 500 -13.64 2.73 32.11
CA ARG A 500 -14.47 3.94 32.11
C ARG A 500 -15.15 4.12 30.75
N LEU A 501 -16.35 4.68 30.77
CA LEU A 501 -17.10 5.05 29.57
C LEU A 501 -17.57 6.49 29.68
N THR A 502 -17.44 7.24 28.59
CA THR A 502 -18.00 8.58 28.44
C THR A 502 -18.66 8.70 27.09
N LEU A 503 -19.99 8.86 27.09
CA LEU A 503 -20.79 9.16 25.91
C LEU A 503 -21.36 10.57 26.06
N LEU A 504 -20.96 11.49 25.17
CA LEU A 504 -21.36 12.89 25.16
C LEU A 504 -22.06 13.22 23.84
N ALA A 505 -23.39 13.12 23.83
CA ALA A 505 -24.21 13.62 22.74
C ALA A 505 -24.52 15.11 22.98
N LYS A 506 -24.15 15.98 22.04
CA LYS A 506 -24.27 17.43 22.19
C LYS A 506 -25.65 17.99 21.83
N GLN A 507 -26.41 17.29 20.99
CA GLN A 507 -27.65 17.83 20.40
C GLN A 507 -28.81 16.85 20.47
N GLY A 508 -28.58 15.59 20.13
CA GLY A 508 -29.62 14.57 20.09
C GLY A 508 -29.33 13.39 21.01
N ASP A 509 -29.89 12.24 20.64
CA ASP A 509 -30.04 11.10 21.53
C ASP A 509 -28.74 10.30 21.73
N ILE A 510 -28.73 9.53 22.81
CA ILE A 510 -27.84 8.36 22.97
C ILE A 510 -28.72 7.11 22.84
N THR A 511 -28.45 6.28 21.82
CA THR A 511 -29.16 5.02 21.57
C THR A 511 -28.27 3.83 21.90
N LEU A 512 -28.67 3.01 22.87
CA LEU A 512 -27.99 1.80 23.35
C LEU A 512 -28.87 0.56 23.16
N ALA A 513 -29.81 0.59 22.22
CA ALA A 513 -30.79 -0.49 22.05
C ALA A 513 -30.10 -1.84 21.78
N ASN A 514 -30.48 -2.89 22.51
CA ASN A 514 -29.90 -4.24 22.39
C ASN A 514 -28.37 -4.31 22.61
N SER A 515 -27.76 -3.32 23.27
CA SER A 515 -26.32 -3.34 23.56
C SER A 515 -26.00 -4.11 24.85
N GLU A 516 -24.79 -4.67 24.93
CA GLU A 516 -24.19 -5.14 26.18
C GLU A 516 -23.01 -4.24 26.56
N ILE A 517 -23.10 -3.57 27.71
CA ILE A 517 -22.09 -2.61 28.17
C ILE A 517 -21.63 -2.98 29.58
N PHE A 518 -20.33 -3.21 29.74
CA PHE A 518 -19.70 -3.60 30.99
C PHE A 518 -18.56 -2.64 31.36
N ILE A 519 -18.74 -1.85 32.40
CA ILE A 519 -17.79 -0.82 32.82
C ILE A 519 -17.33 -1.04 34.27
N ASP A 520 -16.03 -1.22 34.49
CA ASP A 520 -15.54 -1.57 35.83
C ASP A 520 -15.63 -0.42 36.85
N LYS A 521 -15.57 0.82 36.39
CA LYS A 521 -15.70 2.03 37.21
C LYS A 521 -16.92 2.85 36.81
N THR A 522 -16.70 3.90 36.04
CA THR A 522 -17.70 4.95 35.84
C THR A 522 -18.18 4.97 34.40
N ALA A 523 -19.49 4.86 34.22
CA ALA A 523 -20.18 5.11 32.97
C ALA A 523 -20.87 6.48 33.02
N THR A 524 -20.36 7.44 32.25
CA THR A 524 -20.93 8.78 32.11
C THR A 524 -21.71 8.87 30.81
N LEU A 525 -23.02 9.09 30.90
CA LEU A 525 -23.93 9.17 29.76
C LEU A 525 -24.61 10.54 29.79
N SER A 526 -24.31 11.40 28.81
CA SER A 526 -24.82 12.77 28.75
C SER A 526 -25.44 13.08 27.39
N THR A 527 -26.73 13.40 27.38
CA THR A 527 -27.51 13.86 26.23
C THR A 527 -28.48 14.96 26.67
N PRO A 528 -28.73 16.01 25.86
CA PRO A 528 -29.79 16.98 26.16
C PRO A 528 -31.20 16.43 25.94
N THR A 529 -31.35 15.27 25.30
CA THR A 529 -32.64 14.69 24.87
C THR A 529 -32.85 13.32 25.52
N THR A 530 -32.90 12.24 24.73
CA THR A 530 -33.28 10.91 25.18
C THR A 530 -32.06 10.01 25.33
N LEU A 531 -31.98 9.34 26.48
CA LEU A 531 -31.17 8.14 26.65
C LEU A 531 -32.06 6.91 26.41
N ALA A 532 -31.88 6.24 25.26
CA ALA A 532 -32.67 5.08 24.86
C ALA A 532 -31.88 3.79 25.09
N THR A 533 -32.34 2.93 26.00
CA THR A 533 -31.70 1.67 26.34
C THR A 533 -32.65 0.46 26.26
N PRO A 534 -33.56 0.36 25.27
CA PRO A 534 -34.48 -0.75 25.23
C PRO A 534 -33.73 -2.07 24.95
N ASN A 535 -34.08 -3.12 25.70
CA ASN A 535 -33.41 -4.43 25.62
C ASN A 535 -31.88 -4.39 25.87
N ALA A 536 -31.34 -3.30 26.43
CA ALA A 536 -29.92 -3.18 26.71
C ALA A 536 -29.56 -3.86 28.03
N LYS A 537 -28.31 -4.31 28.18
CA LYS A 537 -27.74 -4.78 29.45
C LYS A 537 -26.57 -3.89 29.82
N LEU A 538 -26.77 -3.05 30.83
CA LEU A 538 -25.76 -2.08 31.30
C LEU A 538 -25.32 -2.42 32.72
N LEU A 539 -24.02 -2.66 32.89
CA LEU A 539 -23.38 -2.89 34.18
C LEU A 539 -22.26 -1.87 34.37
N ALA A 540 -22.30 -1.14 35.48
CA ALA A 540 -21.20 -0.26 35.87
C ALA A 540 -21.04 -0.24 37.40
N ASN A 541 -19.84 0.06 37.90
CA ASN A 541 -19.70 0.36 39.34
C ASN A 541 -20.44 1.65 39.71
N HIS A 542 -20.39 2.65 38.84
CA HIS A 542 -21.12 3.90 39.04
C HIS A 542 -21.63 4.46 37.71
N PHE A 543 -22.90 4.87 37.69
CA PHE A 543 -23.50 5.60 36.57
C PHE A 543 -23.63 7.09 36.90
N LEU A 544 -23.15 7.93 35.99
CA LEU A 544 -23.37 9.38 35.98
C LEU A 544 -24.24 9.72 34.77
N ILE A 545 -25.49 10.09 35.01
CA ILE A 545 -26.50 10.27 33.96
C ILE A 545 -26.94 11.73 33.90
N GLN A 546 -26.89 12.30 32.71
CA GLN A 546 -27.50 13.57 32.36
C GLN A 546 -28.34 13.37 31.10
N ALA A 547 -29.66 13.32 31.26
CA ALA A 547 -30.61 13.16 30.16
C ALA A 547 -31.91 13.89 30.49
N ASN A 548 -32.71 14.22 29.48
CA ASN A 548 -34.04 14.77 29.70
C ASN A 548 -35.09 13.66 29.87
N TYR A 549 -34.92 12.56 29.16
CA TYR A 549 -35.79 11.38 29.18
C TYR A 549 -34.96 10.09 29.17
N LEU A 550 -35.41 9.06 29.90
CA LEU A 550 -34.84 7.71 29.86
C LEU A 550 -35.88 6.70 29.40
N ASN A 551 -35.57 5.96 28.33
CA ASN A 551 -36.34 4.80 27.90
C ASN A 551 -35.56 3.50 28.15
N ASN A 552 -35.87 2.81 29.25
CA ASN A 552 -35.32 1.51 29.64
C ASN A 552 -36.32 0.35 29.46
N GLN A 553 -37.21 0.41 28.47
CA GLN A 553 -38.17 -0.67 28.22
C GLN A 553 -37.45 -2.00 27.99
N GLN A 554 -37.79 -3.04 28.77
CA GLN A 554 -37.13 -4.36 28.74
C GLN A 554 -35.60 -4.34 28.97
N GLY A 555 -35.02 -3.20 29.36
CA GLY A 555 -33.59 -3.07 29.60
C GLY A 555 -33.21 -3.46 31.03
N TYR A 556 -31.95 -3.82 31.24
CA TYR A 556 -31.39 -4.22 32.51
C TYR A 556 -30.21 -3.32 32.88
N TRP A 557 -30.36 -2.56 33.97
CA TRP A 557 -29.29 -1.77 34.55
C TRP A 557 -28.92 -2.32 35.93
N GLN A 558 -27.63 -2.45 36.18
CA GLN A 558 -27.10 -2.80 37.49
C GLN A 558 -25.89 -1.93 37.85
N GLN A 559 -26.09 -1.05 38.82
CA GLN A 559 -25.00 -0.38 39.50
C GLN A 559 -24.45 -1.27 40.62
N THR A 560 -23.16 -1.63 40.54
CA THR A 560 -22.52 -2.53 41.50
C THR A 560 -21.81 -1.80 42.64
N GLY A 561 -21.60 -0.48 42.52
CA GLY A 561 -21.08 0.36 43.59
C GLY A 561 -22.18 0.91 44.50
N THR A 562 -21.75 1.46 45.65
CA THR A 562 -22.62 2.03 46.68
C THR A 562 -22.85 3.54 46.53
N ASN A 563 -22.25 4.17 45.51
CA ASN A 563 -22.51 5.56 45.17
C ASN A 563 -23.98 5.79 44.85
N ARG A 564 -24.49 7.00 45.14
CA ARG A 564 -25.86 7.36 44.79
C ARG A 564 -26.04 7.34 43.26
N LEU A 565 -27.15 6.76 42.81
CA LEU A 565 -27.60 6.80 41.42
C LEU A 565 -28.66 7.89 41.28
N ASP A 566 -28.35 8.95 40.55
CA ASP A 566 -29.24 10.09 40.31
C ASP A 566 -29.88 10.01 38.92
N PHE A 567 -31.21 10.00 38.86
CA PHE A 567 -32.00 10.21 37.64
C PHE A 567 -32.73 11.54 37.72
N LEU A 568 -32.14 12.57 37.11
CA LEU A 568 -32.73 13.91 36.99
C LEU A 568 -33.30 14.08 35.57
N LEU A 569 -34.51 13.59 35.34
CA LEU A 569 -35.11 13.41 34.02
C LEU A 569 -36.36 14.27 33.88
N ALA A 570 -36.24 15.50 33.36
CA ALA A 570 -37.37 16.43 33.37
C ALA A 570 -38.59 15.94 32.57
N GLN A 571 -38.41 15.17 31.50
CA GLN A 571 -39.49 14.52 30.73
C GLN A 571 -39.87 13.13 31.28
N GLY A 572 -39.13 12.59 32.25
CA GLY A 572 -39.47 11.35 32.95
C GLY A 572 -38.72 10.11 32.48
N LEU A 573 -39.26 8.96 32.85
CA LEU A 573 -38.64 7.65 32.73
C LEU A 573 -39.69 6.60 32.34
N ASN A 574 -39.37 5.79 31.33
CA ASN A 574 -40.10 4.58 30.98
C ASN A 574 -39.22 3.35 31.23
N ASN A 575 -39.61 2.53 32.20
CA ASN A 575 -38.96 1.29 32.61
C ASN A 575 -39.91 0.09 32.49
N GLN A 576 -40.93 0.16 31.64
CA GLN A 576 -41.86 -0.95 31.44
C GLN A 576 -41.14 -2.25 31.12
N GLN A 577 -41.38 -3.28 31.94
CA GLN A 577 -40.72 -4.60 31.84
C GLN A 577 -39.19 -4.53 31.97
N GLY A 578 -38.63 -3.40 32.38
CA GLY A 578 -37.20 -3.18 32.60
C GLY A 578 -36.81 -3.40 34.07
N VAL A 579 -35.50 -3.42 34.31
CA VAL A 579 -34.91 -3.59 35.64
C VAL A 579 -33.88 -2.50 35.88
N LEU A 580 -34.04 -1.79 37.00
CA LEU A 580 -33.04 -0.87 37.55
C LEU A 580 -32.60 -1.40 38.92
N ARG A 581 -31.32 -1.76 39.05
CA ARG A 581 -30.72 -2.24 40.31
C ARG A 581 -29.54 -1.36 40.69
N THR A 582 -29.43 -1.04 41.98
CA THR A 582 -28.29 -0.34 42.55
C THR A 582 -28.01 -0.88 43.96
N LEU A 583 -26.73 -0.97 44.34
CA LEU A 583 -26.31 -1.22 45.73
C LEU A 583 -26.23 0.07 46.56
N GLY A 584 -26.25 1.24 45.92
CA GLY A 584 -26.32 2.55 46.56
C GLY A 584 -27.74 3.13 46.58
N ASP A 585 -27.87 4.34 47.10
CA ASP A 585 -29.15 5.05 47.12
C ASP A 585 -29.62 5.40 45.69
N LEU A 586 -30.93 5.28 45.45
CA LEU A 586 -31.57 5.72 44.21
C LEU A 586 -32.32 7.02 44.45
N ASN A 587 -31.97 8.06 43.70
CA ASN A 587 -32.70 9.32 43.68
C ASN A 587 -33.30 9.54 42.28
N TYR A 588 -34.60 9.79 42.23
CA TYR A 588 -35.31 10.06 40.98
C TYR A 588 -36.09 11.37 41.11
N GLN A 589 -35.95 12.22 40.09
CA GLN A 589 -36.71 13.45 39.93
C GLN A 589 -37.12 13.59 38.46
N GLY A 590 -38.42 13.68 38.19
CA GLY A 590 -38.94 13.84 36.84
C GLY A 590 -40.45 13.99 36.79
N ALA A 591 -40.99 14.32 35.62
CA ALA A 591 -42.43 14.54 35.44
C ALA A 591 -43.25 13.24 35.45
N GLN A 592 -42.67 12.12 35.02
CA GLN A 592 -43.35 10.83 34.86
C GLN A 592 -42.44 9.65 35.17
N PHE A 593 -42.93 8.70 35.97
CA PHE A 593 -42.25 7.44 36.27
C PHE A 593 -43.16 6.28 35.87
N ASN A 594 -42.92 5.72 34.69
CA ASN A 594 -43.65 4.56 34.17
C ASN A 594 -42.77 3.32 34.36
N ASN A 595 -43.19 2.36 35.18
CA ASN A 595 -42.37 1.24 35.64
C ASN A 595 -43.07 -0.10 35.42
#